data_AF-A0A818S874-F1
#
_entry.id   AF-A0A818S874-F1
#
_cell.length_a   1.000
_cell.length_b   1.000
_cell.length_c   1.000
_cell.angle_alpha   90.00
_cell.angle_beta   90.00
_cell.angle_gamma   90.00
#
_symmetry.space_group_name_H-M   'P 1'
#
loop_
_entity.id
_entity.type
_entity.pdbx_description
1 polymer ?
#
loop_
_entity_poly.entity_id
_entity_poly.type
_entity_poly.pdbx_seq_one_letter_code
_entity_poly.pdbx_strand_id
1 'polypeptide(L)'
;MRLRLYLAGDGNARRTYMSLFFVLMRGEYDAVLQFPFNYKITFCLLDQTSQQRHIIDSFRPDVKSNSFQRPRSDMNTASGIPKFVPLTIVKQDNNPYVRDDIMFIKAMVDFSELPKSLVPYILTLNPGLPIPIQQESIRRELEKRAQEKLRILTDTAAVSHVTTVDDRDDERREGSPEGGTRLTVYGSGFAENRFSLVPSTESSNTIELVQGNDVYVCPMHNEKVTDTQLTCNTPRLPEGDYQVRVSVEGNPVPISQYSSPSSATFKAHRNYTPQITNISPASGLPWRLVTLTGDFKTECYLRDSRECSPKNVSAISR
;
A
#
# COMPACT_ATOMS: atom_id res chain seq x y z
N MET A 1 -17.00 20.30 -4.96
CA MET A 1 -17.17 21.28 -6.06
C MET A 1 -16.06 21.05 -7.10
N ARG A 2 -16.29 21.37 -8.38
CA ARG A 2 -15.24 21.33 -9.42
C ARG A 2 -15.48 22.42 -10.47
N LEU A 3 -14.49 22.63 -11.34
CA LEU A 3 -14.62 23.48 -12.52
C LEU A 3 -14.71 22.64 -13.80
N ARG A 4 -15.38 23.19 -14.82
CA ARG A 4 -15.44 22.63 -16.17
C ARG A 4 -15.08 23.73 -17.15
N LEU A 5 -14.01 23.51 -17.91
CA LEU A 5 -13.47 24.46 -18.86
C LEU A 5 -13.69 23.97 -20.30
N TYR A 6 -14.11 24.86 -21.18
CA TYR A 6 -14.15 24.63 -22.63
C TYR A 6 -13.23 25.63 -23.32
N LEU A 7 -12.05 25.16 -23.72
CA LEU A 7 -11.02 25.97 -24.37
C LEU A 7 -11.49 26.63 -25.68
N ALA A 8 -12.38 25.95 -26.42
CA ALA A 8 -12.97 26.48 -27.65
C ALA A 8 -14.41 26.98 -27.46
N GLY A 9 -14.81 27.24 -26.22
CA GLY A 9 -16.13 27.75 -25.87
C GLY A 9 -17.26 26.71 -25.95
N ASP A 10 -18.38 27.04 -25.31
CA ASP A 10 -19.60 26.23 -25.25
C ASP A 10 -20.83 27.04 -25.70
N GLY A 11 -21.85 26.36 -26.22
CA GLY A 11 -23.09 26.99 -26.68
C GLY A 11 -22.88 28.13 -27.69
N ASN A 12 -23.46 29.31 -27.40
CA ASN A 12 -23.36 30.50 -28.25
C ASN A 12 -21.99 31.21 -28.20
N ALA A 13 -21.07 30.73 -27.36
CA ALA A 13 -19.72 31.26 -27.20
C ALA A 13 -18.66 30.41 -27.92
N ARG A 14 -19.09 29.31 -28.55
CA ARG A 14 -18.21 28.39 -29.26
C ARG A 14 -17.37 29.11 -30.32
N ARG A 15 -16.09 28.76 -30.40
CA ARG A 15 -15.04 29.31 -31.28
C ARG A 15 -14.75 30.81 -31.12
N THR A 16 -15.43 31.52 -30.24
CA THR A 16 -15.25 32.98 -30.05
C THR A 16 -14.73 33.31 -28.65
N TYR A 17 -15.14 32.56 -27.63
CA TYR A 17 -14.67 32.70 -26.26
C TYR A 17 -14.24 31.35 -25.69
N MET A 18 -13.44 31.40 -24.64
CA MET A 18 -13.27 30.33 -23.68
C MET A 18 -14.41 30.39 -22.66
N SER A 19 -15.02 29.25 -22.35
CA SER A 19 -16.13 29.16 -21.40
C SER A 19 -15.69 28.44 -20.13
N LEU A 20 -16.06 28.99 -18.98
CA LEU A 20 -15.72 28.43 -17.68
C LEU A 20 -16.97 28.26 -16.82
N PHE A 21 -17.15 27.06 -16.28
CA PHE A 21 -18.31 26.69 -15.51
C PHE A 21 -17.93 26.11 -14.14
N PHE A 22 -18.78 26.39 -13.16
CA PHE A 22 -18.76 25.77 -11.85
C PHE A 22 -19.71 24.57 -11.84
N VAL A 23 -19.30 23.52 -11.13
CA VAL A 23 -20.11 22.32 -10.93
C VAL A 23 -20.17 22.00 -9.45
N LEU A 24 -21.40 22.00 -8.93
CA LEU A 24 -21.68 21.49 -7.60
C LEU A 24 -21.63 19.96 -7.65
N MET A 25 -20.80 19.37 -6.79
CA MET A 25 -20.59 17.92 -6.69
C MET A 25 -21.26 17.44 -5.42
N ARG A 26 -21.75 16.20 -5.41
CA ARG A 26 -22.21 15.55 -4.18
C ARG A 26 -21.05 15.45 -3.20
N GLY A 27 -21.26 15.95 -1.98
CA GLY A 27 -20.32 15.87 -0.88
C GLY A 27 -20.76 14.84 0.16
N GLU A 28 -19.80 14.29 0.90
CA GLU A 28 -20.06 13.39 2.03
C GLU A 28 -20.90 14.08 3.13
N TYR A 29 -20.69 15.38 3.31
CA TYR A 29 -21.32 16.19 4.37
C TYR A 29 -22.51 17.00 3.88
N ASP A 30 -23.10 16.70 2.71
CA ASP A 30 -24.26 17.42 2.16
C ASP A 30 -25.48 17.42 3.10
N ALA A 31 -25.54 16.53 4.09
CA ALA A 31 -26.62 16.50 5.08
C ALA A 31 -26.61 17.70 6.05
N VAL A 32 -25.45 18.32 6.27
CA VAL A 32 -25.28 19.45 7.21
C VAL A 32 -24.98 20.78 6.51
N LEU A 33 -24.89 20.78 5.17
CA LEU A 33 -24.64 21.98 4.38
C LEU A 33 -25.96 22.67 3.99
N GLN A 34 -25.89 24.00 3.84
CA GLN A 34 -27.02 24.81 3.40
C GLN A 34 -27.21 24.67 1.88
N PHE A 35 -28.45 24.40 1.48
CA PHE A 35 -28.89 24.43 0.09
C PHE A 35 -30.16 25.28 -0.07
N PRO A 36 -30.40 25.88 -1.25
CA PRO A 36 -29.53 25.88 -2.43
C PRO A 36 -28.22 26.65 -2.21
N PHE A 37 -27.16 26.24 -2.90
CA PHE A 37 -25.86 26.89 -2.84
C PHE A 37 -26.00 28.33 -3.39
N ASN A 38 -25.73 29.34 -2.55
CA ASN A 38 -25.98 30.75 -2.87
C ASN A 38 -24.76 31.66 -2.64
N TYR A 39 -23.55 31.10 -2.63
CA TYR A 39 -22.33 31.89 -2.44
C TYR A 39 -21.87 32.48 -3.76
N LYS A 40 -21.47 33.76 -3.77
CA LYS A 40 -20.94 34.40 -4.98
C LYS A 40 -19.67 33.67 -5.42
N ILE A 41 -19.60 33.30 -6.69
CA ILE A 41 -18.46 32.62 -7.28
C ILE A 41 -17.71 33.63 -8.15
N THR A 42 -16.40 33.71 -7.97
CA THR A 42 -15.50 34.55 -8.76
C THR A 42 -14.49 33.67 -9.47
N PHE A 43 -14.43 33.77 -10.78
CA PHE A 43 -13.41 33.14 -11.61
C PHE A 43 -12.30 34.14 -11.93
N CYS A 44 -11.09 33.62 -12.07
CA CYS A 44 -9.91 34.40 -12.31
C CYS A 44 -8.97 33.61 -13.23
N LEU A 45 -8.63 34.18 -14.38
CA LEU A 45 -7.53 33.73 -15.23
C LEU A 45 -6.29 34.57 -14.87
N LEU A 46 -5.24 33.89 -14.41
CA LEU A 46 -4.06 34.57 -13.90
C LEU A 46 -3.15 35.06 -15.04
N ASP A 47 -2.95 36.38 -15.09
CA ASP A 47 -1.78 37.01 -15.69
C ASP A 47 -0.48 36.50 -15.02
N GLN A 48 0.42 35.93 -15.82
CA GLN A 48 1.70 35.32 -15.42
C GLN A 48 2.90 36.29 -15.55
N THR A 49 2.62 37.58 -15.73
CA THR A 49 3.63 38.65 -15.74
C THR A 49 3.66 39.39 -14.40
N SER A 50 4.66 40.26 -14.23
CA SER A 50 4.74 41.14 -13.04
C SER A 50 3.59 42.13 -12.92
N GLN A 51 2.77 42.30 -13.96
CA GLN A 51 1.65 43.26 -13.97
C GLN A 51 0.43 42.76 -13.22
N GLN A 52 0.27 41.44 -13.04
CA GLN A 52 -0.84 40.80 -12.32
C GLN A 52 -2.24 41.28 -12.76
N ARG A 53 -2.42 41.61 -14.04
CA ARG A 53 -3.70 42.05 -14.63
C ARG A 53 -4.58 40.84 -14.94
N HIS A 54 -5.00 40.14 -13.90
CA HIS A 54 -5.83 38.95 -14.05
C HIS A 54 -7.20 39.28 -14.68
N ILE A 55 -7.74 38.36 -15.48
CA ILE A 55 -9.12 38.47 -16.00
C ILE A 55 -10.06 37.86 -14.98
N ILE A 56 -10.92 38.69 -14.40
CA ILE A 56 -11.80 38.33 -13.29
C ILE A 56 -13.24 38.54 -13.73
N ASP A 57 -14.08 37.53 -13.51
CA ASP A 57 -15.51 37.65 -13.68
C ASP A 57 -16.21 36.84 -12.59
N SER A 58 -17.43 37.23 -12.22
CA SER A 58 -18.14 36.63 -11.10
C SER A 58 -19.63 36.54 -11.36
N PHE A 59 -20.27 35.56 -10.76
CA PHE A 59 -21.71 35.43 -10.79
C PHE A 59 -22.23 35.01 -9.42
N ARG A 60 -23.47 35.38 -9.13
CA ARG A 60 -24.23 34.81 -8.02
C ARG A 60 -25.05 33.63 -8.53
N PRO A 61 -24.97 32.46 -7.88
CA PRO A 61 -25.84 31.33 -8.19
C PRO A 61 -27.32 31.73 -8.22
N ASP A 62 -28.04 31.29 -9.26
CA ASP A 62 -29.50 31.38 -9.27
C ASP A 62 -30.08 30.24 -8.42
N VAL A 63 -30.60 30.59 -7.24
CA VAL A 63 -31.20 29.63 -6.28
C VAL A 63 -32.40 28.87 -6.84
N LYS A 64 -32.99 29.30 -7.96
CA LYS A 64 -34.07 28.56 -8.65
C LYS A 64 -33.52 27.51 -9.63
N SER A 65 -32.25 27.61 -10.01
CA SER A 65 -31.62 26.67 -10.95
C SER A 65 -31.33 25.33 -10.28
N ASN A 66 -31.58 24.24 -11.01
CA ASN A 66 -31.20 22.88 -10.60
C ASN A 66 -29.69 22.71 -10.40
N SER A 67 -28.87 23.58 -11.00
CA SER A 67 -27.41 23.55 -10.89
C SER A 67 -26.90 23.73 -9.45
N PHE A 68 -27.68 24.42 -8.61
CA PHE A 68 -27.27 24.82 -7.26
C PHE A 68 -28.14 24.20 -6.16
N GLN A 69 -29.08 23.32 -6.52
CA GLN A 69 -29.83 22.53 -5.55
C GLN A 69 -28.93 21.48 -4.88
N ARG A 70 -29.41 20.90 -3.78
CA ARG A 70 -28.74 19.76 -3.14
C ARG A 70 -28.51 18.64 -4.16
N PRO A 71 -27.26 18.19 -4.38
CA PRO A 71 -26.96 17.14 -5.34
C PRO A 71 -27.70 15.84 -5.05
N ARG A 72 -28.32 15.27 -6.08
CA ARG A 72 -28.98 13.95 -6.04
C ARG A 72 -28.17 12.87 -6.76
N SER A 73 -27.31 13.29 -7.68
CA SER A 73 -26.31 12.51 -8.41
C SER A 73 -24.91 12.99 -8.05
N ASP A 74 -23.86 12.35 -8.57
CA ASP A 74 -22.46 12.72 -8.30
C ASP A 74 -22.15 14.19 -8.63
N MET A 75 -22.83 14.74 -9.63
CA MET A 75 -22.70 16.14 -10.03
C MET A 75 -24.03 16.72 -10.50
N ASN A 76 -24.19 18.03 -10.28
CA ASN A 76 -25.27 18.83 -10.87
C ASN A 76 -24.90 19.31 -12.29
N THR A 77 -25.87 19.91 -12.98
CA THR A 77 -25.63 20.64 -14.23
C THR A 77 -24.64 21.78 -14.01
N ALA A 78 -23.69 21.93 -14.93
CA ALA A 78 -22.69 22.99 -14.87
C ALA A 78 -23.34 24.37 -15.10
N SER A 79 -22.90 25.38 -14.35
CA SER A 79 -23.37 26.77 -14.50
C SER A 79 -22.21 27.74 -14.29
N GLY A 80 -22.17 28.82 -15.05
CA GLY A 80 -21.03 29.74 -15.08
C GLY A 80 -21.10 30.72 -16.23
N ILE A 81 -19.96 31.00 -16.86
CA ILE A 81 -19.78 32.15 -17.75
C ILE A 81 -19.38 31.64 -19.14
N PRO A 82 -20.34 31.51 -20.08
CA PRO A 82 -20.06 31.05 -21.44
C PRO A 82 -19.03 31.94 -22.17
N LYS A 83 -19.08 33.26 -21.96
CA LYS A 83 -18.18 34.22 -22.59
C LYS A 83 -17.13 34.76 -21.61
N PHE A 84 -16.40 33.86 -20.95
CA PHE A 84 -15.46 34.26 -19.89
C PHE A 84 -14.25 35.02 -20.45
N VAL A 85 -13.53 34.46 -21.42
CA VAL A 85 -12.36 35.13 -22.03
C VAL A 85 -12.47 35.08 -23.55
N PRO A 86 -12.40 36.21 -24.26
CA PRO A 86 -12.31 36.21 -25.72
C PRO A 86 -11.11 35.39 -26.21
N LEU A 87 -11.31 34.49 -27.17
CA LEU A 87 -10.20 33.71 -27.72
C LEU A 87 -9.16 34.58 -28.43
N THR A 88 -9.55 35.77 -28.89
CA THR A 88 -8.63 36.75 -29.48
C THR A 88 -7.53 37.18 -28.51
N ILE A 89 -7.81 37.20 -27.21
CA ILE A 89 -6.81 37.56 -26.17
C ILE A 89 -5.85 36.38 -25.93
N VAL A 90 -6.40 35.17 -25.81
CA VAL A 90 -5.61 33.97 -25.45
C VAL A 90 -4.81 33.43 -26.64
N LYS A 91 -5.29 33.65 -27.86
CA LYS A 91 -4.59 33.26 -29.09
C LYS A 91 -3.58 34.30 -29.58
N GLN A 92 -3.54 35.48 -28.95
CA GLN A 92 -2.55 36.48 -29.30
C GLN A 92 -1.16 35.95 -28.93
N ASP A 93 -0.20 36.13 -29.84
CA ASP A 93 1.20 35.79 -29.58
C ASP A 93 1.71 36.59 -28.38
N ASN A 94 2.47 35.91 -27.51
CA ASN A 94 3.03 36.49 -26.29
C ASN A 94 1.98 37.10 -25.34
N ASN A 95 0.77 36.53 -25.29
CA ASN A 95 -0.23 36.93 -24.32
C ASN A 95 0.24 36.61 -22.88
N PRO A 96 -0.17 37.42 -21.89
CA PRO A 96 0.32 37.25 -20.51
C PRO A 96 -0.31 36.07 -19.76
N TYR A 97 -1.32 35.41 -20.32
CA TYR A 97 -2.14 34.41 -19.62
C TYR A 97 -1.73 32.96 -19.91
N VAL A 98 -1.10 32.72 -21.06
CA VAL A 98 -0.55 31.43 -21.47
C VAL A 98 0.94 31.59 -21.70
N ARG A 99 1.75 30.94 -20.86
CA ARG A 99 3.20 30.90 -21.00
C ARG A 99 3.66 29.46 -20.91
N ASP A 100 4.62 29.08 -21.77
CA ASP A 100 5.16 27.72 -21.83
C ASP A 100 4.06 26.65 -21.97
N ASP A 101 3.03 26.95 -22.76
CA ASP A 101 1.83 26.12 -22.96
C ASP A 101 1.02 25.83 -21.67
N ILE A 102 1.19 26.67 -20.65
CA ILE A 102 0.54 26.54 -19.35
C ILE A 102 -0.35 27.75 -19.05
N MET A 103 -1.53 27.49 -18.49
CA MET A 103 -2.51 28.47 -18.02
C MET A 103 -2.92 28.17 -16.58
N PHE A 104 -3.13 29.21 -15.77
CA PHE A 104 -3.62 29.05 -14.39
C PHE A 104 -5.00 29.68 -14.19
N ILE A 105 -5.94 28.89 -13.69
CA ILE A 105 -7.30 29.32 -13.36
C ILE A 105 -7.52 29.19 -11.86
N LYS A 106 -8.04 30.26 -11.25
CA LYS A 106 -8.44 30.31 -9.86
C LYS A 106 -9.95 30.55 -9.77
N ALA A 107 -10.62 29.80 -8.91
CA ALA A 107 -12.01 30.06 -8.53
C ALA A 107 -12.08 30.36 -7.03
N MET A 108 -12.85 31.36 -6.67
CA MET A 108 -13.04 31.81 -5.30
C MET A 108 -14.54 31.80 -5.00
N VAL A 109 -14.91 31.30 -3.83
CA VAL A 109 -16.28 31.29 -3.34
C VAL A 109 -16.35 32.25 -2.17
N ASP A 110 -17.24 33.23 -2.24
CA ASP A 110 -17.42 34.25 -1.22
C ASP A 110 -18.40 33.75 -0.16
N PHE A 111 -17.84 33.44 1.00
CA PHE A 111 -18.54 32.98 2.18
C PHE A 111 -18.77 34.10 3.21
N SER A 112 -18.52 35.37 2.86
CA SER A 112 -18.66 36.51 3.79
C SER A 112 -20.09 36.72 4.30
N GLU A 113 -21.08 36.17 3.59
CA GLU A 113 -22.49 36.21 3.98
C GLU A 113 -22.87 35.17 5.05
N LEU A 114 -21.95 34.28 5.44
CA LEU A 114 -22.16 33.39 6.57
C LEU A 114 -22.07 34.17 7.91
N PRO A 115 -22.77 33.70 8.96
CA PRO A 115 -22.65 34.27 10.29
C PRO A 115 -21.19 34.47 10.70
N LYS A 116 -20.86 35.61 11.32
CA LYS A 116 -19.49 35.93 11.77
C LYS A 116 -18.90 34.88 12.71
N SER A 117 -19.74 34.10 13.40
CA SER A 117 -19.35 32.94 14.21
C SER A 117 -18.72 31.80 13.40
N LEU A 118 -19.00 31.71 12.09
CA LEU A 118 -18.44 30.72 11.19
C LEU A 118 -17.21 31.23 10.43
N VAL A 119 -16.92 32.53 10.48
CA VAL A 119 -15.73 33.15 9.85
C VAL A 119 -14.40 32.47 10.22
N PRO A 120 -14.16 32.03 11.47
CA PRO A 120 -12.96 31.27 11.81
C PRO A 120 -12.81 29.94 11.06
N TYR A 121 -13.93 29.32 10.65
CA TYR A 121 -13.97 28.04 9.93
C TYR A 121 -13.96 28.22 8.40
N ILE A 122 -14.34 29.41 7.93
CA ILE A 122 -14.40 29.79 6.51
C ILE A 122 -13.04 30.32 6.03
N LEU A 123 -12.40 31.17 6.83
CA LEU A 123 -11.06 31.71 6.53
C LEU A 123 -9.95 30.67 6.70
N THR A 124 -10.27 29.46 7.16
CA THR A 124 -9.35 28.30 7.20
C THR A 124 -9.42 27.43 5.94
N LEU A 125 -10.25 27.77 4.95
CA LEU A 125 -10.14 27.21 3.61
C LEU A 125 -9.05 27.95 2.81
N ASN A 126 -7.80 27.83 3.30
CA ASN A 126 -6.52 28.27 2.74
C ASN A 126 -6.37 29.75 2.30
N PRO A 127 -6.05 30.64 3.25
CA PRO A 127 -4.92 31.55 3.16
C PRO A 127 -3.86 31.08 4.17
N GLY A 128 -2.58 31.24 3.86
CA GLY A 128 -1.47 30.74 4.67
C GLY A 128 -1.70 30.92 6.17
N LEU A 129 -1.61 29.82 6.91
CA LEU A 129 -1.73 29.78 8.37
C LEU A 129 -0.81 30.87 9.00
N PRO A 130 -1.05 31.39 10.21
CA PRO A 130 -0.03 32.18 10.91
C PRO A 130 1.31 31.46 10.87
N ILE A 131 2.45 32.14 10.68
CA ILE A 131 3.78 31.50 10.57
C ILE A 131 4.00 30.39 11.62
N PRO A 132 3.59 30.55 12.90
CA PRO A 132 3.71 29.47 13.88
C PRO A 132 2.90 28.22 13.55
N ILE A 133 1.72 28.38 12.95
CA ILE A 133 0.85 27.28 12.55
C ILE A 133 1.25 26.75 11.17
N GLN A 134 1.81 27.56 10.26
CA GLN A 134 2.47 27.02 9.05
C GLN A 134 3.69 26.21 9.44
N GLN A 135 4.52 26.71 10.35
CA GLN A 135 5.66 25.99 10.86
C GLN A 135 5.21 24.75 11.62
N GLU A 136 4.12 24.79 12.38
CA GLU A 136 3.60 23.60 13.07
C GLU A 136 2.89 22.65 12.11
N SER A 137 2.27 23.11 11.02
CA SER A 137 1.66 22.25 9.98
C SER A 137 2.70 21.69 9.02
N ILE A 138 3.76 22.44 8.70
CA ILE A 138 4.95 21.97 7.98
C ILE A 138 5.71 21.03 8.90
N ARG A 139 5.88 21.34 10.18
CA ARG A 139 6.51 20.46 11.18
C ARG A 139 5.67 19.23 11.40
N ARG A 140 4.33 19.32 11.47
CA ARG A 140 3.41 18.17 11.56
C ARG A 140 3.33 17.39 10.26
N GLU A 141 3.39 18.01 9.08
CA GLU A 141 3.42 17.30 7.80
C GLU A 141 4.80 16.71 7.54
N LEU A 142 5.88 17.33 8.01
CA LEU A 142 7.22 16.77 8.03
C LEU A 142 7.37 15.71 9.10
N GLU A 143 6.71 15.82 10.26
CA GLU A 143 6.62 14.81 11.31
C GLU A 143 5.67 13.70 10.90
N LYS A 144 4.64 13.98 10.09
CA LYS A 144 3.70 13.01 9.53
C LYS A 144 4.30 12.34 8.32
N ARG A 145 5.12 13.01 7.51
CA ARG A 145 5.96 12.40 6.46
C ARG A 145 7.18 11.73 7.06
N ALA A 146 7.72 12.21 8.18
CA ALA A 146 8.72 11.50 8.95
C ALA A 146 8.09 10.36 9.72
N GLN A 147 6.81 10.41 10.12
CA GLN A 147 6.00 9.33 10.70
C GLN A 147 5.43 8.42 9.63
N GLU A 148 5.32 8.85 8.38
CA GLU A 148 4.95 8.06 7.22
C GLU A 148 6.19 7.35 6.71
N LYS A 149 7.34 8.04 6.69
CA LYS A 149 8.66 7.47 6.42
C LYS A 149 9.16 6.63 7.58
N LEU A 150 8.73 6.94 8.82
CA LEU A 150 8.86 6.11 10.03
C LEU A 150 7.73 5.08 10.11
N ARG A 151 6.57 5.18 9.42
CA ARG A 151 5.53 4.13 9.25
C ARG A 151 5.93 3.13 8.20
N ILE A 152 6.54 3.58 7.13
CA ILE A 152 7.33 2.75 6.22
C ILE A 152 8.54 2.11 6.96
N LEU A 153 8.86 2.62 8.17
CA LEU A 153 9.87 2.09 9.11
C LEU A 153 9.26 1.55 10.42
N THR A 154 7.92 1.47 10.59
CA THR A 154 7.22 0.98 11.81
C THR A 154 6.04 0.08 11.49
N ASP A 155 5.66 -0.07 10.23
CA ASP A 155 5.02 -1.29 9.70
C ASP A 155 6.09 -2.33 9.40
N THR A 156 7.05 -2.41 10.31
CA THR A 156 8.17 -3.31 10.17
C THR A 156 7.67 -4.68 10.49
N ALA A 157 7.62 -5.51 9.45
CA ALA A 157 7.56 -6.94 9.63
C ALA A 157 8.54 -7.32 10.75
N ALA A 158 8.03 -7.92 11.82
CA ALA A 158 8.80 -8.30 12.98
C ALA A 158 8.79 -9.81 13.07
N VAL A 159 9.94 -10.40 13.41
CA VAL A 159 10.07 -11.85 13.56
C VAL A 159 10.09 -12.17 15.05
N SER A 160 9.11 -12.92 15.52
CA SER A 160 9.05 -13.30 16.93
C SER A 160 9.99 -14.46 17.23
N HIS A 161 9.80 -15.57 16.51
CA HIS A 161 10.61 -16.77 16.64
C HIS A 161 10.46 -17.64 15.39
N VAL A 162 11.37 -18.59 15.25
CA VAL A 162 11.32 -19.65 14.24
C VAL A 162 11.24 -21.00 14.91
N THR A 163 10.53 -21.93 14.30
CA THR A 163 10.39 -23.29 14.81
C THR A 163 10.33 -24.30 13.67
N THR A 164 10.81 -25.51 13.92
CA THR A 164 10.70 -26.64 12.98
C THR A 164 9.48 -27.52 13.25
N VAL A 165 8.65 -27.12 14.21
CA VAL A 165 7.45 -27.80 14.68
C VAL A 165 6.21 -26.95 14.35
N ASP A 166 5.04 -27.55 14.12
CA ASP A 166 3.80 -26.81 13.85
C ASP A 166 3.06 -26.48 15.16
N ASP A 167 3.82 -26.02 16.16
CA ASP A 167 3.35 -25.58 17.48
C ASP A 167 3.97 -24.21 17.81
N ARG A 168 3.13 -23.25 18.20
CA ARG A 168 3.54 -21.85 18.42
C ARG A 168 4.35 -21.66 19.71
N ASP A 169 4.27 -22.61 20.64
CA ASP A 169 4.97 -22.55 21.92
C ASP A 169 6.24 -23.42 21.95
N ASP A 170 6.60 -24.09 20.83
CA ASP A 170 7.78 -24.96 20.74
C ASP A 170 8.99 -24.21 20.18
N GLU A 171 10.07 -24.18 20.96
CA GLU A 171 11.32 -23.47 20.63
C GLU A 171 12.34 -24.31 19.85
N ARG A 172 11.98 -25.51 19.38
CA ARG A 172 12.87 -26.36 18.58
C ARG A 172 13.19 -25.74 17.24
N ARG A 173 14.48 -25.70 16.92
CA ARG A 173 15.07 -24.93 15.82
C ARG A 173 16.10 -25.73 15.02
N GLU A 174 16.13 -27.05 15.24
CA GLU A 174 17.10 -27.94 14.65
C GLU A 174 16.54 -28.70 13.44
N GLY A 175 17.42 -29.06 12.51
CA GLY A 175 17.05 -29.83 11.33
C GLY A 175 18.23 -30.51 10.65
N SER A 176 17.90 -31.24 9.59
CA SER A 176 18.88 -32.01 8.82
C SER A 176 19.75 -31.10 7.95
N PRO A 177 21.09 -31.29 7.90
CA PRO A 177 21.96 -30.67 6.90
C PRO A 177 21.63 -31.08 5.45
N GLU A 178 20.95 -32.20 5.23
CA GLU A 178 20.56 -32.63 3.87
C GLU A 178 19.32 -31.89 3.32
N GLY A 179 18.75 -30.95 4.09
CA GLY A 179 17.59 -30.14 3.70
C GLY A 179 16.25 -30.84 3.95
N GLY A 180 15.17 -30.26 3.43
CA GLY A 180 13.80 -30.79 3.54
C GLY A 180 13.16 -30.65 4.92
N THR A 181 13.83 -30.00 5.86
CA THR A 181 13.25 -29.64 7.15
C THR A 181 12.32 -28.45 6.95
N ARG A 182 11.05 -28.57 7.36
CA ARG A 182 10.07 -27.49 7.29
C ARG A 182 10.36 -26.49 8.40
N LEU A 183 10.64 -25.25 8.01
CA LEU A 183 10.89 -24.14 8.92
C LEU A 183 9.70 -23.19 8.89
N THR A 184 9.14 -22.91 10.05
CA THR A 184 8.03 -21.97 10.24
C THR A 184 8.57 -20.73 10.92
N VAL A 185 8.28 -19.56 10.36
CA VAL A 185 8.65 -18.26 10.90
C VAL A 185 7.40 -17.56 11.37
N TYR A 186 7.36 -17.21 12.65
CA TYR A 186 6.27 -16.45 13.25
C TYR A 186 6.64 -15.00 13.44
N GLY A 187 5.66 -14.13 13.33
CA GLY A 187 5.88 -12.70 13.38
C GLY A 187 4.60 -11.91 13.16
N SER A 188 4.77 -10.68 12.71
CA SER A 188 3.68 -9.78 12.34
C SER A 188 4.12 -8.91 11.17
N GLY A 189 3.20 -8.47 10.33
CA GLY A 189 3.49 -7.56 9.23
C GLY A 189 4.09 -8.24 8.00
N PHE A 190 3.92 -9.55 7.85
CA PHE A 190 4.27 -10.24 6.61
C PHE A 190 3.26 -9.91 5.51
N ALA A 191 3.69 -9.91 4.25
CA ALA A 191 2.78 -9.62 3.16
C ALA A 191 1.86 -10.82 2.89
N GLU A 192 0.55 -10.62 2.90
CA GLU A 192 -0.42 -11.67 2.58
C GLU A 192 -0.34 -12.05 1.08
N ASN A 193 -0.55 -13.33 0.78
CA ASN A 193 -0.66 -13.80 -0.59
C ASN A 193 -1.91 -13.21 -1.26
N ARG A 194 -1.73 -12.13 -2.04
CA ARG A 194 -2.80 -11.60 -2.89
C ARG A 194 -2.99 -12.53 -4.09
N PHE A 195 -4.19 -13.07 -4.23
CA PHE A 195 -4.59 -13.88 -5.38
C PHE A 195 -4.32 -13.08 -6.67
N SER A 196 -3.30 -13.45 -7.43
CA SER A 196 -2.89 -12.75 -8.64
C SER A 196 -3.25 -13.59 -9.86
N LEU A 197 -4.07 -13.04 -10.76
CA LEU A 197 -4.49 -13.66 -12.03
C LEU A 197 -3.35 -13.77 -13.06
N VAL A 198 -2.16 -13.26 -12.72
CA VAL A 198 -0.93 -13.32 -13.50
C VAL A 198 0.11 -14.04 -12.65
N PRO A 199 0.82 -15.05 -13.16
CA PRO A 199 1.89 -15.70 -12.41
C PRO A 199 3.07 -14.75 -12.29
N SER A 200 3.17 -14.05 -11.15
CA SER A 200 4.39 -13.35 -10.75
C SER A 200 5.32 -14.35 -10.08
N THR A 201 6.59 -14.36 -10.48
CA THR A 201 7.67 -15.16 -9.86
C THR A 201 8.09 -14.65 -8.49
N GLU A 202 7.51 -13.55 -8.03
CA GLU A 202 7.83 -12.91 -6.77
C GLU A 202 6.79 -13.31 -5.74
N SER A 203 7.14 -14.24 -4.85
CA SER A 203 6.50 -14.27 -3.55
C SER A 203 6.82 -12.95 -2.87
N SER A 204 5.80 -12.26 -2.40
CA SER A 204 5.98 -10.99 -1.69
C SER A 204 6.93 -11.13 -0.49
N ASN A 205 7.06 -12.31 0.12
CA ASN A 205 8.00 -12.59 1.19
C ASN A 205 9.11 -13.54 0.73
N THR A 206 10.32 -13.39 1.27
CA THR A 206 11.46 -14.30 1.06
C THR A 206 12.13 -14.64 2.40
N ILE A 207 12.65 -15.87 2.51
CA ILE A 207 13.38 -16.36 3.68
C ILE A 207 14.77 -16.84 3.22
N GLU A 208 15.80 -16.39 3.94
CA GLU A 208 17.20 -16.76 3.72
C GLU A 208 17.83 -17.27 5.01
N LEU A 209 18.74 -18.23 4.89
CA LEU A 209 19.53 -18.79 5.97
C LEU A 209 20.98 -18.33 5.79
N VAL A 210 21.52 -17.61 6.78
CA VAL A 210 22.81 -16.95 6.65
C VAL A 210 23.80 -17.48 7.69
N GLN A 211 24.97 -17.90 7.22
CA GLN A 211 26.09 -18.30 8.07
C GLN A 211 27.35 -17.55 7.62
N GLY A 212 27.81 -16.59 8.42
CA GLY A 212 28.92 -15.73 8.02
C GLY A 212 28.59 -14.91 6.77
N ASN A 213 29.27 -15.22 5.66
CA ASN A 213 29.04 -14.60 4.34
C ASN A 213 28.19 -15.47 3.40
N ASP A 214 27.90 -16.71 3.79
CA ASP A 214 27.13 -17.64 2.96
C ASP A 214 25.64 -17.42 3.17
N VAL A 215 24.89 -17.34 2.07
CA VAL A 215 23.44 -17.10 2.05
C VAL A 215 22.76 -18.21 1.28
N TYR A 216 21.81 -18.88 1.93
CA TYR A 216 21.04 -19.98 1.36
C TYR A 216 19.57 -19.61 1.32
N VAL A 217 19.01 -19.52 0.11
CA VAL A 217 17.58 -19.22 -0.10
C VAL A 217 16.74 -20.41 0.39
N CYS A 218 15.71 -20.14 1.19
CA CYS A 218 14.75 -21.14 1.68
C CYS A 218 13.45 -21.05 0.87
N PRO A 219 13.19 -21.97 -0.08
CA PRO A 219 12.00 -21.91 -0.92
C PRO A 219 10.70 -21.92 -0.10
N MET A 220 9.87 -20.91 -0.31
CA MET A 220 8.59 -20.73 0.38
C MET A 220 7.59 -21.85 0.05
N HIS A 221 6.83 -22.26 1.05
CA HIS A 221 5.74 -23.21 0.92
C HIS A 221 4.39 -22.50 1.13
N ASN A 222 3.60 -22.42 0.06
CA ASN A 222 2.47 -21.46 -0.05
C ASN A 222 1.19 -21.87 0.69
N GLU A 223 1.11 -23.07 1.28
CA GLU A 223 -0.12 -23.57 1.93
C GLU A 223 -0.44 -22.89 3.28
N LYS A 224 0.51 -22.16 3.89
CA LYS A 224 0.35 -21.47 5.21
C LYS A 224 1.02 -20.08 5.30
N VAL A 225 0.94 -19.28 4.24
CA VAL A 225 1.48 -17.90 4.24
C VAL A 225 0.39 -16.92 4.68
N THR A 226 0.55 -16.30 5.84
CA THR A 226 -0.31 -15.26 6.39
C THR A 226 0.50 -14.02 6.77
N ASP A 227 -0.17 -12.98 7.25
CA ASP A 227 0.42 -11.77 7.85
C ASP A 227 1.29 -12.05 9.10
N THR A 228 1.22 -13.26 9.64
CA THR A 228 1.76 -13.67 10.94
C THR A 228 2.58 -14.96 10.90
N GLN A 229 2.49 -15.73 9.81
CA GLN A 229 3.15 -17.02 9.64
C GLN A 229 3.70 -17.16 8.22
N LEU A 230 4.98 -17.51 8.12
CA LEU A 230 5.63 -17.91 6.87
C LEU A 230 6.17 -19.33 7.02
N THR A 231 6.15 -20.13 5.95
CA THR A 231 6.73 -21.48 5.97
C THR A 231 7.62 -21.70 4.76
N CYS A 232 8.79 -22.30 4.97
CA CYS A 232 9.73 -22.67 3.90
C CYS A 232 10.37 -24.03 4.17
N ASN A 233 10.96 -24.64 3.14
CA ASN A 233 11.72 -25.88 3.28
C ASN A 233 13.21 -25.59 3.17
N THR A 234 13.96 -26.00 4.19
CA THR A 234 15.41 -25.79 4.24
C THR A 234 16.11 -26.44 3.03
N PRO A 235 17.05 -25.74 2.38
CA PRO A 235 17.90 -26.34 1.36
C PRO A 235 18.95 -27.24 2.02
N ARG A 236 19.83 -27.84 1.21
CA ARG A 236 21.03 -28.51 1.72
C ARG A 236 21.97 -27.49 2.35
N LEU A 237 22.41 -27.74 3.58
CA LEU A 237 23.18 -26.83 4.42
C LEU A 237 24.37 -27.57 5.06
N PRO A 238 25.56 -26.97 5.12
CA PRO A 238 26.63 -27.45 6.01
C PRO A 238 26.16 -27.56 7.47
N GLU A 239 26.85 -28.36 8.29
CA GLU A 239 26.55 -28.37 9.73
C GLU A 239 26.94 -27.05 10.37
N GLY A 240 26.05 -26.52 11.21
CA GLY A 240 26.27 -25.27 11.92
C GLY A 240 24.98 -24.51 12.21
N ASP A 241 25.16 -23.30 12.73
CA ASP A 241 24.08 -22.40 13.11
C ASP A 241 23.89 -21.33 12.03
N TYR A 242 22.63 -21.08 11.65
CA TYR A 242 22.22 -20.18 10.59
C TYR A 242 21.26 -19.14 11.12
N GLN A 243 21.53 -17.87 10.84
CA GLN A 243 20.58 -16.79 11.11
C GLN A 243 19.49 -16.80 10.05
N VAL A 244 18.22 -16.89 10.46
CA VAL A 244 17.08 -16.77 9.57
C VAL A 244 16.80 -15.30 9.28
N ARG A 245 16.94 -14.89 8.02
CA ARG A 245 16.61 -13.55 7.53
C ARG A 245 15.32 -13.58 6.73
N VAL A 246 14.44 -12.63 7.00
CA VAL A 246 13.17 -12.46 6.30
C VAL A 246 13.21 -11.16 5.54
N SER A 247 12.71 -11.14 4.31
CA SER A 247 12.44 -9.91 3.57
C SER A 247 10.98 -9.87 3.14
N VAL A 248 10.33 -8.72 3.31
CA VAL A 248 8.94 -8.47 2.94
C VAL A 248 8.91 -7.41 1.85
N GLU A 249 8.25 -7.74 0.74
CA GLU A 249 8.19 -6.95 -0.50
C GLU A 249 9.59 -6.54 -1.01
N GLY A 250 10.57 -7.45 -0.89
CA GLY A 250 11.96 -7.20 -1.26
C GLY A 250 12.77 -6.36 -0.28
N ASN A 251 12.17 -5.90 0.83
CA ASN A 251 12.86 -5.15 1.88
C ASN A 251 13.26 -6.08 3.04
N PRO A 252 14.55 -6.18 3.41
CA PRO A 252 14.98 -7.05 4.50
C PRO A 252 14.46 -6.52 5.84
N VAL A 253 14.05 -7.43 6.73
CA VAL A 253 13.69 -7.12 8.11
C VAL A 253 14.98 -6.93 8.93
N PRO A 254 15.25 -5.73 9.48
CA PRO A 254 16.35 -5.51 10.41
C PRO A 254 16.37 -6.50 11.59
N ILE A 255 17.56 -6.99 11.96
CA ILE A 255 17.75 -7.87 13.13
C ILE A 255 17.22 -7.22 14.44
N SER A 256 17.16 -5.89 14.52
CA SER A 256 16.57 -5.17 15.65
C SER A 256 15.06 -5.38 15.82
N GLN A 257 14.37 -5.88 14.79
CA GLN A 257 12.92 -6.18 14.81
C GLN A 257 12.64 -7.67 15.03
N TYR A 258 13.68 -8.42 15.37
CA TYR A 258 13.55 -9.78 15.84
C TYR A 258 13.40 -9.73 17.36
N SER A 259 12.49 -10.53 17.95
CA SER A 259 12.36 -10.58 19.42
C SER A 259 13.68 -10.92 20.10
N SER A 260 14.49 -11.76 19.46
CA SER A 260 15.91 -11.92 19.77
C SER A 260 16.66 -12.51 18.56
N PRO A 261 17.96 -12.23 18.39
CA PRO A 261 18.76 -12.87 17.34
C PRO A 261 18.75 -14.40 17.46
N SER A 262 18.76 -14.92 18.69
CA SER A 262 18.75 -16.36 18.98
C SER A 262 17.41 -17.02 18.63
N SER A 263 16.27 -16.35 18.85
CA SER A 263 14.94 -16.89 18.52
C SER A 263 14.71 -17.09 17.02
N ALA A 264 15.58 -16.53 16.17
CA ALA A 264 15.59 -16.76 14.73
C ALA A 264 16.88 -17.39 14.22
N THR A 265 17.45 -18.30 15.00
CA THR A 265 18.56 -19.16 14.57
C THR A 265 18.03 -20.54 14.22
N PHE A 266 18.50 -21.13 13.13
CA PHE A 266 18.27 -22.52 12.74
C PHE A 266 19.58 -23.30 12.86
N LYS A 267 19.54 -24.51 13.42
CA LYS A 267 20.73 -25.35 13.62
C LYS A 267 20.68 -26.61 12.76
N ALA A 268 21.59 -26.71 11.79
CA ALA A 268 21.75 -27.90 10.98
C ALA A 268 22.72 -28.87 11.65
N HIS A 269 22.27 -30.09 11.96
CA HIS A 269 23.12 -31.11 12.59
C HIS A 269 22.71 -32.53 12.15
N ARG A 270 23.69 -33.41 11.91
CA ARG A 270 23.46 -34.80 11.43
C ARG A 270 22.54 -35.63 12.32
N ASN A 271 22.47 -35.33 13.62
CA ASN A 271 21.56 -36.02 14.56
C ASN A 271 20.08 -35.89 14.17
N TYR A 272 19.73 -34.92 13.30
CA TYR A 272 18.38 -34.71 12.79
C TYR A 272 18.24 -35.17 11.33
N THR A 273 19.25 -35.84 10.78
CA THR A 273 19.17 -36.50 9.48
C THR A 273 18.61 -37.90 9.66
N PRO A 274 17.47 -38.23 9.01
CA PRO A 274 16.94 -39.58 9.06
C PRO A 274 17.90 -40.54 8.33
N GLN A 275 18.14 -41.72 8.92
CA GLN A 275 19.04 -42.72 8.35
C GLN A 275 18.31 -44.02 8.09
N ILE A 276 18.29 -44.44 6.83
CA ILE A 276 17.85 -45.78 6.45
C ILE A 276 18.99 -46.74 6.78
N THR A 277 18.73 -47.68 7.69
CA THR A 277 19.71 -48.68 8.09
C THR A 277 19.61 -49.95 7.26
N ASN A 278 18.42 -50.28 6.75
CA ASN A 278 18.22 -51.46 5.91
C ASN A 278 16.96 -51.37 5.04
N ILE A 279 17.02 -51.97 3.86
CA ILE A 279 15.94 -52.09 2.88
C ILE A 279 15.77 -53.57 2.55
N SER A 280 14.60 -54.15 2.84
CA SER A 280 14.36 -55.57 2.63
C SER A 280 12.99 -55.84 1.99
N PRO A 281 12.92 -56.59 0.87
CA PRO A 281 14.04 -57.06 0.06
C PRO A 281 14.65 -55.90 -0.77
N ALA A 282 15.95 -55.94 -1.03
CA ALA A 282 16.65 -54.92 -1.84
C ALA A 282 16.21 -54.89 -3.33
N SER A 283 15.55 -55.95 -3.80
CA SER A 283 15.00 -56.06 -5.15
C SER A 283 13.80 -57.02 -5.18
N GLY A 284 12.86 -56.80 -6.10
CA GLY A 284 11.69 -57.66 -6.27
C GLY A 284 10.91 -57.39 -7.56
N LEU A 285 9.97 -58.28 -7.86
CA LEU A 285 8.99 -58.07 -8.94
C LEU A 285 8.06 -56.89 -8.63
N PRO A 286 7.47 -56.24 -9.66
CA PRO A 286 6.45 -55.21 -9.44
C PRO A 286 5.36 -55.70 -8.46
N TRP A 287 4.89 -54.80 -7.59
CA TRP A 287 3.92 -55.07 -6.49
C TRP A 287 4.46 -55.79 -5.24
N ARG A 288 5.77 -56.07 -5.16
CA ARG A 288 6.36 -56.60 -3.92
C ARG A 288 6.51 -55.51 -2.86
N LEU A 289 6.05 -55.79 -1.65
CA LEU A 289 6.23 -54.90 -0.50
C LEU A 289 7.72 -54.81 -0.13
N VAL A 290 8.21 -53.58 0.01
CA VAL A 290 9.57 -53.29 0.48
C VAL A 290 9.47 -52.69 1.87
N THR A 291 10.19 -53.28 2.82
CA THR A 291 10.31 -52.78 4.18
C THR A 291 11.56 -51.91 4.28
N LEU A 292 11.38 -50.65 4.64
CA LEU A 292 12.45 -49.72 4.99
C LEU A 292 12.56 -49.71 6.51
N THR A 293 13.74 -50.01 7.04
CA THR A 293 14.07 -49.88 8.47
C THR A 293 15.14 -48.83 8.64
N GLY A 294 15.01 -48.00 9.66
CA GLY A 294 15.86 -46.85 9.86
C GLY A 294 15.40 -46.00 11.03
N ASP A 295 16.19 -45.00 11.34
CA ASP A 295 15.82 -43.94 12.26
C ASP A 295 15.26 -42.78 11.44
N PHE A 296 13.94 -42.76 11.30
CA PHE A 296 13.26 -41.82 10.42
C PHE A 296 13.01 -40.45 11.06
N LYS A 297 13.34 -40.26 12.36
CA LYS A 297 13.18 -39.01 13.12
C LYS A 297 11.78 -38.34 13.04
N THR A 298 10.78 -39.06 12.50
CA THR A 298 9.41 -38.63 12.32
C THR A 298 8.46 -39.80 12.58
N GLU A 299 7.31 -39.50 13.17
CA GLU A 299 6.22 -40.47 13.39
C GLU A 299 5.12 -40.32 12.32
N CYS A 300 5.23 -39.33 11.41
CA CYS A 300 4.18 -38.93 10.49
C CYS A 300 4.60 -39.08 9.03
N TYR A 301 4.01 -40.07 8.36
CA TYR A 301 4.32 -40.45 6.97
C TYR A 301 3.18 -40.15 5.99
N LEU A 302 2.00 -39.76 6.49
CA LEU A 302 0.79 -39.54 5.69
C LEU A 302 0.30 -38.10 5.84
N ARG A 303 -0.09 -37.50 4.70
CA ARG A 303 -0.47 -36.09 4.58
C ARG A 303 -1.81 -35.74 5.26
N ASP A 304 -2.65 -36.74 5.58
CA ASP A 304 -4.06 -36.56 5.95
C ASP A 304 -4.52 -37.24 7.26
N SER A 305 -3.65 -37.88 8.04
CA SER A 305 -4.08 -38.51 9.30
C SER A 305 -4.20 -37.47 10.41
N ARG A 306 -5.45 -37.18 10.82
CA ARG A 306 -5.81 -36.29 11.95
C ARG A 306 -5.24 -36.70 13.31
N GLU A 307 -4.57 -37.85 13.40
CA GLU A 307 -3.89 -38.35 14.61
C GLU A 307 -2.41 -37.94 14.70
N CYS A 308 -1.86 -37.30 13.67
CA CYS A 308 -0.54 -36.70 13.74
C CYS A 308 -0.61 -35.40 14.56
N SER A 309 -0.29 -35.49 15.85
CA SER A 309 -0.04 -34.31 16.66
C SER A 309 1.11 -33.52 16.01
N PRO A 310 0.99 -32.19 15.80
CA PRO A 310 1.94 -31.37 15.04
C PRO A 310 3.36 -31.26 15.63
N LYS A 311 3.69 -32.10 16.64
CA LYS A 311 4.85 -31.95 17.51
C LYS A 311 6.19 -32.49 17.00
N ASN A 312 6.32 -33.05 15.79
CA ASN A 312 7.61 -33.54 15.28
C ASN A 312 7.79 -33.57 13.73
N VAL A 313 8.55 -32.59 13.25
CA VAL A 313 9.63 -32.50 12.22
C VAL A 313 9.74 -33.51 11.05
N SER A 314 10.13 -32.91 9.90
CA SER A 314 10.69 -33.45 8.63
C SER A 314 9.85 -34.50 7.88
N ALA A 315 9.30 -34.07 6.74
CA ALA A 315 8.66 -34.96 5.78
C ALA A 315 9.70 -35.62 4.88
N ILE A 316 9.63 -36.95 4.74
CA ILE A 316 10.29 -37.65 3.63
C ILE A 316 9.44 -37.37 2.40
N SER A 317 9.80 -36.36 1.61
CA SER A 317 9.15 -36.12 0.32
C SER A 317 9.62 -37.17 -0.69
N ARG A 318 8.67 -37.61 -1.52
CA ARG A 318 8.85 -38.63 -2.56
C ARG A 318 9.88 -38.24 -3.62
#